data_AF-A0A6A1WRG9-F1
#
_entry.id   AF-A0A6A1WRG9-F1
#
_cell.length_a   1.000
_cell.length_b   1.000
_cell.length_c   1.000
_cell.angle_alpha   90.00
_cell.angle_beta   90.00
_cell.angle_gamma   90.00
#
_symmetry.space_group_name_H-M   'P 1'
#
loop_
_entity.id
_entity.type
_entity.pdbx_description
1 polymer ?
#
loop_
_entity_poly.entity_id
_entity_poly.type
_entity_poly.pdbx_seq_one_letter_code
_entity_poly.pdbx_strand_id
1 'polypeptide(L)'
;MLPVVASVLIAGVILYVYRSTKPPPPKICGTPNGPAVTSPRIKLSDGRYLAYRERGVAKENAEYKVIVVHGFDSSKDIYLPLSQEVMDKLGVYILSFDRAGYGESDPNPKRSVKSEAFDIEELADKLQLGPRFYLLGMSIGTHPVWSCLKYIPHRLAGVTLVVPVINFWWPSFPPELADEAYKKQLKRDQWNAPDRTLCPWTTVLVADPEMVPLLFYLAKTPYIV
;
A
#
# COMPACT_ATOMS: atom_id res chain seq x y z
N MET A 1 45.35 -25.87 -3.41
CA MET A 1 44.41 -26.97 -3.08
C MET A 1 43.55 -26.61 -1.86
N LEU A 2 44.11 -26.45 -0.66
CA LEU A 2 43.37 -26.08 0.56
C LEU A 2 42.43 -24.85 0.44
N PRO A 3 42.87 -23.69 -0.10
CA PRO A 3 42.01 -22.51 -0.17
C PRO A 3 40.82 -22.70 -1.13
N VAL A 4 40.99 -23.46 -2.21
CA VAL A 4 39.93 -23.77 -3.17
C VAL A 4 38.87 -24.67 -2.53
N VAL A 5 39.30 -25.70 -1.79
CA VAL A 5 38.38 -26.60 -1.06
C VAL A 5 37.60 -25.83 0.01
N ALA A 6 38.25 -24.94 0.76
CA ALA A 6 37.58 -24.10 1.75
C ALA A 6 36.52 -23.17 1.11
N SER A 7 36.82 -22.53 -0.03
CA SER A 7 35.86 -21.68 -0.73
C SER A 7 34.62 -22.44 -1.23
N VAL A 8 34.80 -23.66 -1.74
CA VAL A 8 33.67 -24.51 -2.20
C VAL A 8 32.77 -24.91 -1.02
N LEU A 9 33.36 -25.26 0.13
CA LEU A 9 32.59 -25.59 1.33
C LEU A 9 31.80 -24.39 1.84
N ILE A 10 32.40 -23.20 1.90
CA ILE A 10 31.72 -21.97 2.31
C ILE A 10 30.56 -21.65 1.36
N ALA A 11 30.78 -21.70 0.05
CA ALA A 11 29.72 -21.48 -0.93
C ALA A 11 28.59 -22.52 -0.80
N GLY A 12 28.92 -23.78 -0.53
CA GLY A 12 27.97 -24.85 -0.26
C GLY A 12 27.12 -24.58 0.98
N VAL A 13 27.75 -24.14 2.08
CA VAL A 13 27.05 -23.77 3.32
C VAL A 13 26.16 -22.54 3.10
N ILE A 14 26.64 -21.49 2.43
CA ILE A 14 25.85 -20.29 2.10
C ILE A 14 24.64 -20.68 1.24
N LEU A 15 24.82 -21.51 0.21
CA LEU A 15 23.73 -21.97 -0.65
C LEU A 15 22.72 -22.81 0.13
N TYR A 16 23.20 -23.69 1.01
CA TYR A 16 22.34 -24.51 1.88
C TYR A 16 21.52 -23.62 2.82
N VAL A 17 22.17 -22.71 3.55
CA VAL A 17 21.49 -21.76 4.45
C VAL A 17 20.46 -20.93 3.67
N TYR A 18 20.85 -20.36 2.53
CA TYR A 18 19.94 -19.59 1.68
C TYR A 18 18.70 -20.39 1.26
N ARG A 19 18.87 -21.64 0.81
CA ARG A 19 17.76 -22.52 0.45
C ARG A 19 16.89 -22.87 1.65
N SER A 20 17.48 -23.13 2.81
CA SER A 20 16.78 -23.46 4.04
C SER A 20 16.01 -22.28 4.64
N THR A 21 16.40 -21.04 4.33
CA THR A 21 15.68 -19.83 4.74
C THR A 21 14.58 -19.40 3.77
N LYS A 22 14.44 -20.04 2.61
CA LYS A 22 13.35 -19.72 1.67
C LYS A 22 12.05 -20.33 2.18
N PRO A 23 11.03 -19.52 2.52
CA PRO A 23 9.73 -20.06 2.84
C PRO A 23 9.18 -20.82 1.61
N PRO A 24 8.35 -21.86 1.82
CA PRO A 24 7.64 -22.49 0.71
C PRO A 24 6.77 -21.44 -0.01
N PRO A 25 6.45 -21.63 -1.30
CA PRO A 25 5.51 -20.77 -1.99
C PRO A 25 4.21 -20.61 -1.19
N PRO A 26 3.67 -19.38 -1.05
CA PRO A 26 2.45 -19.16 -0.31
C PRO A 26 1.31 -19.96 -0.97
N LYS A 27 0.48 -20.59 -0.13
CA LYS A 27 -0.69 -21.31 -0.62
C LYS A 27 -1.80 -20.31 -0.93
N ILE A 28 -2.26 -20.30 -2.17
CA ILE A 28 -3.25 -19.33 -2.65
C ILE A 28 -4.62 -19.65 -2.05
N CYS A 29 -5.29 -18.64 -1.51
CA CYS A 29 -6.62 -18.78 -0.91
C CYS A 29 -7.65 -19.28 -1.95
N GLY A 30 -8.37 -20.35 -1.61
CA GLY A 30 -9.36 -20.99 -2.48
C GLY A 30 -8.82 -22.05 -3.44
N THR A 31 -7.52 -22.36 -3.42
CA THR A 31 -6.95 -23.49 -4.17
C THR A 31 -6.99 -24.80 -3.37
N PRO A 32 -6.87 -25.99 -4.00
CA PRO A 32 -6.72 -27.24 -3.27
C PRO A 32 -5.53 -27.18 -2.30
N ASN A 33 -5.81 -27.35 -1.00
CA ASN A 33 -4.88 -27.21 0.13
C ASN A 33 -4.50 -25.77 0.55
N GLY A 34 -5.10 -24.75 -0.07
CA GLY A 34 -4.98 -23.35 0.36
C GLY A 34 -5.97 -22.98 1.47
N PRO A 35 -5.77 -21.83 2.15
CA PRO A 35 -6.75 -21.30 3.08
C PRO A 35 -8.10 -21.06 2.40
N ALA A 36 -9.18 -21.09 3.17
CA ALA A 36 -10.50 -20.74 2.68
C ALA A 36 -10.58 -19.24 2.37
N VAL A 37 -11.39 -18.90 1.37
CA VAL A 37 -11.75 -17.51 1.06
C VAL A 37 -12.90 -17.12 1.98
N THR A 38 -12.74 -16.03 2.71
CA THR A 38 -13.73 -15.55 3.70
C THR A 38 -14.26 -14.16 3.37
N SER A 39 -13.61 -13.45 2.45
CA SER A 39 -13.96 -12.10 2.04
C SER A 39 -14.45 -12.06 0.59
N PRO A 40 -15.29 -11.06 0.22
CA PRO A 40 -15.65 -10.87 -1.17
C PRO A 40 -14.40 -10.54 -1.99
N ARG A 41 -14.40 -10.99 -3.26
CA ARG A 41 -13.31 -10.78 -4.20
C ARG A 41 -13.83 -10.40 -5.56
N ILE A 42 -13.10 -9.53 -6.27
CA ILE A 42 -13.30 -9.30 -7.70
C ILE A 42 -12.24 -10.05 -8.50
N LYS A 43 -12.60 -10.44 -9.73
CA LYS A 43 -11.65 -11.02 -10.69
C LYS A 43 -11.18 -9.92 -11.64
N LEU A 44 -9.87 -9.72 -11.70
CA LEU A 44 -9.21 -8.83 -12.64
C LEU A 44 -9.20 -9.42 -14.06
N SER A 45 -8.92 -8.57 -15.04
CA SER A 45 -8.82 -8.92 -16.46
C SER A 45 -7.78 -10.02 -16.74
N ASP A 46 -6.69 -10.05 -15.96
CA ASP A 46 -5.63 -11.05 -16.05
C ASP A 46 -5.93 -12.37 -15.31
N GLY A 47 -7.11 -12.46 -14.69
CA GLY A 47 -7.61 -13.64 -14.02
C GLY A 47 -7.32 -13.74 -12.52
N ARG A 48 -6.47 -12.86 -11.98
CA ARG A 48 -6.22 -12.76 -10.52
C ARG A 48 -7.44 -12.27 -9.76
N TYR A 49 -7.52 -12.64 -8.50
CA TYR A 49 -8.51 -12.10 -7.57
C TYR A 49 -7.93 -11.03 -6.65
N LEU A 50 -8.70 -9.96 -6.42
CA LEU A 50 -8.46 -9.01 -5.32
C LEU A 50 -9.57 -9.12 -4.27
N ALA A 51 -9.19 -9.39 -3.02
CA ALA A 51 -10.10 -9.40 -1.89
C ALA A 51 -10.28 -8.00 -1.30
N TYR A 52 -11.49 -7.69 -0.82
CA TYR A 52 -11.82 -6.36 -0.35
C TYR A 52 -12.82 -6.34 0.81
N ARG A 53 -12.95 -5.16 1.43
CA ARG A 53 -13.90 -4.82 2.49
C ARG A 53 -14.52 -3.47 2.18
N GLU A 54 -15.82 -3.35 2.45
CA GLU A 54 -16.60 -2.12 2.31
C GLU A 54 -17.06 -1.65 3.70
N ARG A 55 -17.01 -0.34 3.95
CA ARG A 55 -17.48 0.29 5.20
C ARG A 55 -18.00 1.71 4.92
N GLY A 56 -18.86 2.23 5.78
CA GLY A 56 -19.39 3.59 5.68
C GLY A 56 -20.80 3.63 5.11
N VAL A 57 -21.16 4.71 4.42
CA VAL A 57 -22.47 4.82 3.78
C VAL A 57 -22.58 3.92 2.56
N ALA A 58 -23.82 3.64 2.11
CA ALA A 58 -24.05 2.92 0.87
C ALA A 58 -23.39 3.65 -0.32
N LYS A 59 -22.69 2.90 -1.17
CA LYS A 59 -21.87 3.43 -2.28
C LYS A 59 -22.67 4.35 -3.22
N GLU A 60 -23.93 4.03 -3.46
CA GLU A 60 -24.86 4.81 -4.29
C GLU A 60 -25.21 6.18 -3.70
N ASN A 61 -25.10 6.34 -2.39
CA ASN A 61 -25.41 7.57 -1.65
C ASN A 61 -24.15 8.29 -1.14
N ALA A 62 -22.96 7.77 -1.49
CA ALA A 62 -21.70 8.30 -1.01
C ALA A 62 -21.29 9.57 -1.78
N GLU A 63 -21.04 10.64 -1.03
CA GLU A 63 -20.39 11.86 -1.53
C GLU A 63 -18.91 11.57 -1.85
N TYR A 64 -18.24 10.86 -0.94
CA TYR A 64 -16.82 10.51 -1.06
C TYR A 64 -16.64 9.00 -1.12
N LYS A 65 -16.12 8.51 -2.25
CA LYS A 65 -15.71 7.11 -2.41
C LYS A 65 -14.20 7.01 -2.29
N VAL A 66 -13.73 6.44 -1.20
CA VAL A 66 -12.31 6.41 -0.82
C VAL A 66 -11.79 4.98 -0.91
N ILE A 67 -10.78 4.75 -1.74
CA ILE A 67 -10.03 3.49 -1.73
C ILE A 67 -8.82 3.64 -0.79
N VAL A 68 -8.70 2.72 0.15
CA VAL A 68 -7.62 2.69 1.14
C VAL A 68 -6.59 1.66 0.73
N VAL A 69 -5.35 2.11 0.55
CA VAL A 69 -4.19 1.27 0.23
C VAL A 69 -3.38 1.05 1.50
N HIS A 70 -3.42 -0.19 2.01
CA HIS A 70 -2.75 -0.55 3.26
C HIS A 70 -1.21 -0.57 3.14
N GLY A 71 -0.57 -0.47 4.31
CA GLY A 71 0.88 -0.49 4.47
C GLY A 71 1.51 -1.89 4.50
N PHE A 72 2.72 -1.97 5.03
CA PHE A 72 3.44 -3.23 5.25
C PHE A 72 2.78 -4.00 6.40
N ASP A 73 2.80 -5.34 6.33
CA ASP A 73 2.19 -6.23 7.34
C ASP A 73 0.73 -5.87 7.72
N SER A 74 -0.04 -5.48 6.70
CA SER A 74 -1.43 -5.07 6.83
C SER A 74 -2.27 -5.71 5.73
N SER A 75 -3.57 -5.41 5.71
CA SER A 75 -4.56 -6.02 4.82
C SER A 75 -5.72 -5.07 4.55
N LYS A 76 -6.72 -5.52 3.80
CA LYS A 76 -8.05 -4.88 3.71
C LYS A 76 -8.72 -4.63 5.05
N ASP A 77 -8.30 -5.32 6.11
CA ASP A 77 -8.84 -5.16 7.46
C ASP A 77 -8.11 -4.07 8.26
N ILE A 78 -7.38 -3.17 7.56
CA ILE A 78 -6.71 -2.01 8.15
C ILE A 78 -7.67 -1.18 9.01
N TYR A 79 -7.25 -0.92 10.24
CA TYR A 79 -8.01 -0.10 11.17
C TYR A 79 -7.92 1.37 10.79
N LEU A 80 -9.08 2.00 10.58
CA LEU A 80 -9.22 3.44 10.43
C LEU A 80 -10.15 3.95 11.55
N PRO A 81 -9.69 4.89 12.42
CA PRO A 81 -10.44 5.42 13.56
C PRO A 81 -11.56 6.38 13.11
N LEU A 82 -12.44 5.89 12.25
CA LEU A 82 -13.64 6.57 11.78
C LEU A 82 -14.85 5.78 12.29
N SER A 83 -15.66 6.42 13.14
CA SER A 83 -16.92 5.85 13.58
C SER A 83 -17.94 5.86 12.44
N GLN A 84 -18.96 5.00 12.53
CA GLN A 84 -20.06 5.01 11.56
C GLN A 84 -20.74 6.38 11.51
N GLU A 85 -20.99 7.01 12.66
CA GLU A 85 -21.56 8.36 12.76
C GLU A 85 -20.77 9.41 11.95
N VAL A 86 -19.43 9.36 11.99
CA VAL A 86 -18.58 10.28 11.22
C VAL A 86 -18.69 9.99 9.72
N MET A 87 -18.69 8.71 9.33
CA MET A 87 -18.83 8.32 7.92
C MET A 87 -20.21 8.71 7.38
N ASP A 88 -21.27 8.55 8.17
CA ASP A 88 -22.63 8.95 7.80
C ASP A 88 -22.74 10.47 7.64
N LYS A 89 -22.21 11.23 8.61
CA LYS A 89 -22.22 12.70 8.57
C LYS A 89 -21.46 13.26 7.37
N LEU A 90 -20.37 12.61 6.98
CA LEU A 90 -19.52 13.05 5.86
C LEU A 90 -19.92 12.42 4.52
N GLY A 91 -20.85 11.45 4.49
CA GLY A 91 -21.21 10.74 3.27
C GLY A 91 -20.07 9.90 2.69
N VAL A 92 -19.25 9.27 3.54
CA VAL A 92 -18.03 8.56 3.13
C VAL A 92 -18.28 7.07 2.98
N TYR A 93 -17.96 6.54 1.79
CA TYR A 93 -17.80 5.12 1.51
C TYR A 93 -16.32 4.77 1.46
N ILE A 94 -15.93 3.73 2.19
CA ILE A 94 -14.55 3.24 2.28
C ILE A 94 -14.48 1.86 1.66
N LEU A 95 -13.56 1.72 0.70
CA LEU A 95 -13.16 0.44 0.11
C LEU A 95 -11.70 0.17 0.47
N SER A 96 -11.44 -0.85 1.27
CA SER A 96 -10.08 -1.34 1.52
C SER A 96 -9.90 -2.69 0.82
N PHE A 97 -8.71 -2.96 0.30
CA PHE A 97 -8.44 -4.19 -0.45
C PHE A 97 -7.08 -4.77 -0.10
N ASP A 98 -6.98 -6.08 -0.22
CA ASP A 98 -5.71 -6.79 -0.10
C ASP A 98 -4.92 -6.54 -1.39
N ARG A 99 -3.77 -5.89 -1.30
CA ARG A 99 -2.87 -5.71 -2.45
C ARG A 99 -2.44 -7.08 -3.01
N ALA A 100 -1.99 -7.12 -4.26
CA ALA A 100 -1.52 -8.36 -4.87
C ALA A 100 -0.48 -9.09 -3.99
N GLY A 101 -0.77 -10.34 -3.63
CA GLY A 101 0.06 -11.17 -2.75
C GLY A 101 -0.15 -10.96 -1.24
N TYR A 102 -1.11 -10.14 -0.83
CA TYR A 102 -1.53 -9.99 0.57
C TYR A 102 -2.86 -10.69 0.82
N GLY A 103 -3.07 -11.12 2.06
CA GLY A 103 -4.34 -11.67 2.54
C GLY A 103 -4.96 -12.71 1.60
N GLU A 104 -6.15 -12.41 1.09
CA GLU A 104 -6.92 -13.30 0.21
C GLU A 104 -6.82 -12.94 -1.29
N SER A 105 -5.96 -11.97 -1.64
CA SER A 105 -5.66 -11.59 -3.01
C SER A 105 -4.57 -12.47 -3.63
N ASP A 106 -4.73 -12.75 -4.92
CA ASP A 106 -3.74 -13.53 -5.65
C ASP A 106 -2.42 -12.75 -5.79
N PRO A 107 -1.27 -13.45 -5.79
CA PRO A 107 0.01 -12.82 -6.08
C PRO A 107 0.07 -12.33 -7.53
N ASN A 108 0.85 -11.28 -7.78
CA ASN A 108 1.21 -10.85 -9.13
C ASN A 108 2.71 -11.10 -9.38
N PRO A 109 3.08 -12.23 -10.02
CA PRO A 109 4.48 -12.51 -10.36
C PRO A 109 5.10 -11.51 -11.33
N LYS A 110 4.27 -10.77 -12.08
CA LYS A 110 4.67 -9.73 -13.03
C LYS A 110 4.48 -8.32 -12.47
N ARG A 111 4.41 -8.19 -11.13
CA ARG A 111 4.18 -6.91 -10.45
C ARG A 111 5.20 -5.88 -10.90
N SER A 112 4.68 -4.70 -11.25
CA SER A 112 5.43 -3.50 -11.54
C SER A 112 4.76 -2.32 -10.86
N VAL A 113 5.44 -1.17 -10.79
CA VAL A 113 4.82 0.06 -10.29
C VAL A 113 3.52 0.33 -11.04
N LYS A 114 3.54 0.22 -12.38
CA LYS A 114 2.39 0.45 -13.25
C LYS A 114 1.23 -0.51 -13.00
N SER A 115 1.50 -1.80 -12.77
CA SER A 115 0.42 -2.78 -12.59
C SER A 115 -0.40 -2.51 -11.34
N GLU A 116 0.19 -1.96 -10.27
CA GLU A 116 -0.56 -1.63 -9.06
C GLU A 116 -1.59 -0.53 -9.28
N ALA A 117 -1.29 0.45 -10.14
CA ALA A 117 -2.25 1.48 -10.50
C ALA A 117 -3.44 0.89 -11.26
N PHE A 118 -3.18 -0.04 -12.18
CA PHE A 118 -4.24 -0.70 -12.93
C PHE A 118 -5.05 -1.71 -12.10
N ASP A 119 -4.43 -2.38 -11.13
CA ASP A 119 -5.16 -3.20 -10.16
C ASP A 119 -6.19 -2.34 -9.40
N ILE A 120 -5.82 -1.12 -9.00
CA ILE A 120 -6.72 -0.16 -8.32
C ILE A 120 -7.79 0.37 -9.28
N GLU A 121 -7.44 0.69 -10.53
CA GLU A 121 -8.39 1.12 -11.54
C GLU A 121 -9.45 0.05 -11.84
N GLU A 122 -9.01 -1.18 -12.09
CA GLU A 122 -9.91 -2.30 -12.34
C GLU A 122 -10.76 -2.62 -11.12
N LEU A 123 -10.21 -2.55 -9.90
CA LEU A 123 -10.98 -2.69 -8.67
C LEU A 123 -12.12 -1.67 -8.61
N ALA A 124 -11.82 -0.39 -8.89
CA ALA A 124 -12.81 0.68 -8.90
C ALA A 124 -13.89 0.48 -9.98
N ASP A 125 -13.49 0.02 -11.17
CA ASP A 125 -14.40 -0.25 -12.29
C ASP A 125 -15.31 -1.45 -12.03
N LYS A 126 -14.75 -2.58 -11.58
CA LYS A 126 -15.52 -3.79 -11.28
C LYS A 126 -16.52 -3.56 -10.15
N LEU A 127 -16.17 -2.72 -9.19
CA LEU A 127 -17.06 -2.34 -8.10
C LEU A 127 -17.89 -1.08 -8.40
N GLN A 128 -17.78 -0.50 -9.60
CA GLN A 128 -18.59 0.62 -10.06
C GLN A 128 -18.52 1.84 -9.13
N LEU A 129 -17.31 2.23 -8.71
CA LEU A 129 -17.11 3.43 -7.89
C LEU A 129 -17.40 4.72 -8.69
N GLY A 130 -17.41 4.64 -10.02
CA GLY A 130 -17.68 5.76 -10.91
C GLY A 130 -16.42 6.26 -11.61
N PRO A 131 -16.51 7.43 -12.28
CA PRO A 131 -15.43 7.92 -13.14
C PRO A 131 -14.19 8.34 -12.33
N ARG A 132 -14.38 8.89 -11.13
CA ARG A 132 -13.31 9.34 -10.23
C ARG A 132 -13.57 8.90 -8.80
N PHE A 133 -12.49 8.64 -8.07
CA PHE A 133 -12.52 8.23 -6.66
C PHE A 133 -11.32 8.84 -5.91
N TYR A 134 -11.39 8.85 -4.58
CA TYR A 134 -10.30 9.33 -3.73
C TYR A 134 -9.39 8.17 -3.33
N LEU A 135 -8.08 8.45 -3.19
CA LEU A 135 -7.11 7.49 -2.66
C LEU A 135 -6.57 7.90 -1.32
N LEU A 136 -6.46 6.95 -0.40
CA LEU A 136 -5.77 7.10 0.86
C LEU A 136 -4.70 6.02 0.97
N GLY A 137 -3.43 6.42 0.87
CA GLY A 137 -2.28 5.52 1.05
C GLY A 137 -1.70 5.65 2.45
N MET A 138 -1.45 4.52 3.11
CA MET A 138 -0.83 4.45 4.43
C MET A 138 0.57 3.85 4.34
N SER A 139 1.61 4.50 4.88
CA SER A 139 2.97 3.96 4.91
C SER A 139 3.45 3.54 3.51
N ILE A 140 3.96 2.32 3.32
CA ILE A 140 4.36 1.79 2.01
C ILE A 140 3.19 1.68 1.01
N GLY A 141 1.94 1.76 1.49
CA GLY A 141 0.74 1.87 0.66
C GLY A 141 0.67 3.18 -0.15
N THR A 142 1.51 4.16 0.17
CA THR A 142 1.66 5.39 -0.61
C THR A 142 2.36 5.20 -1.95
N HIS A 143 3.15 4.13 -2.13
CA HIS A 143 3.78 3.81 -3.43
C HIS A 143 2.76 3.55 -4.55
N PRO A 144 1.73 2.69 -4.35
CA PRO A 144 0.64 2.57 -5.31
C PRO A 144 -0.07 3.89 -5.60
N VAL A 145 -0.25 4.77 -4.60
CA VAL A 145 -0.88 6.09 -4.82
C VAL A 145 -0.04 6.96 -5.75
N TRP A 146 1.28 7.00 -5.57
CA TRP A 146 2.19 7.68 -6.52
C TRP A 146 2.13 7.08 -7.92
N SER A 147 1.98 5.75 -8.02
CA SER A 147 1.76 5.09 -9.29
C SER A 147 0.46 5.55 -9.95
N CYS A 148 -0.62 5.65 -9.18
CA CYS A 148 -1.91 6.10 -9.68
C CYS A 148 -1.85 7.54 -10.20
N LEU A 149 -1.19 8.44 -9.46
CA LEU A 149 -0.95 9.82 -9.91
C LEU A 149 -0.24 9.87 -11.27
N LYS A 150 0.66 8.92 -11.54
CA LYS A 150 1.41 8.87 -12.80
C LYS A 150 0.60 8.24 -13.94
N TYR A 151 -0.09 7.13 -13.70
CA TYR A 151 -0.65 6.30 -14.78
C TYR A 151 -2.16 6.45 -14.96
N ILE A 152 -2.90 6.79 -13.90
CA ILE A 152 -4.36 6.96 -13.93
C ILE A 152 -4.83 8.29 -13.30
N PRO A 153 -4.14 9.43 -13.48
CA PRO A 153 -4.51 10.68 -12.81
C PRO A 153 -5.96 11.12 -13.12
N HIS A 154 -6.46 10.78 -14.31
CA HIS A 154 -7.83 11.05 -14.74
C HIS A 154 -8.91 10.32 -13.92
N ARG A 155 -8.55 9.26 -13.18
CA ARG A 155 -9.43 8.49 -12.29
C ARG A 155 -9.44 9.00 -10.85
N LEU A 156 -8.57 9.95 -10.49
CA LEU A 156 -8.41 10.38 -9.11
C LEU A 156 -9.18 11.67 -8.88
N ALA A 157 -10.11 11.69 -7.93
CA ALA A 157 -10.76 12.91 -7.44
C ALA A 157 -9.78 13.71 -6.56
N GLY A 158 -9.13 13.01 -5.62
CA GLY A 158 -8.08 13.54 -4.76
C GLY A 158 -7.23 12.41 -4.16
N VAL A 159 -6.07 12.76 -3.59
CA VAL A 159 -5.20 11.79 -2.91
C VAL A 159 -4.73 12.28 -1.55
N THR A 160 -4.56 11.32 -0.66
CA THR A 160 -4.07 11.50 0.70
C THR A 160 -2.98 10.49 0.99
N LEU A 161 -1.84 10.96 1.48
CA LEU A 161 -0.72 10.13 1.90
C LEU A 161 -0.53 10.28 3.41
N VAL A 162 -0.67 9.20 4.16
CA VAL A 162 -0.50 9.19 5.62
C VAL A 162 0.79 8.43 5.93
N VAL A 163 1.68 9.06 6.71
CA VAL A 163 3.02 8.53 7.04
C VAL A 163 3.77 8.00 5.79
N PRO A 164 3.86 8.77 4.69
CA PRO A 164 4.38 8.26 3.43
C PRO A 164 5.82 7.80 3.54
N VAL A 165 6.12 6.72 2.84
CA VAL A 165 7.51 6.36 2.52
C VAL A 165 7.92 7.22 1.33
N ILE A 166 8.78 8.21 1.58
CA ILE A 166 9.27 9.14 0.56
C ILE A 166 10.69 8.72 0.15
N ASN A 167 10.94 8.75 -1.17
CA ASN A 167 12.27 8.61 -1.73
C ASN A 167 12.91 10.00 -1.93
N PHE A 168 13.96 10.32 -1.17
CA PHE A 168 14.66 11.61 -1.25
C PHE A 168 15.50 11.80 -2.53
N TRP A 169 15.61 10.77 -3.38
CA TRP A 169 16.30 10.84 -4.68
C TRP A 169 15.38 11.20 -5.83
N TRP A 170 14.11 11.51 -5.57
CA TRP A 170 13.21 11.87 -6.66
C TRP A 170 13.78 13.08 -7.41
N PRO A 171 14.07 12.98 -8.72
CA PRO A 171 14.70 14.08 -9.47
C PRO A 171 13.88 15.38 -9.47
N SER A 172 12.59 15.27 -9.16
CA SER A 172 11.64 16.38 -9.06
C SER A 172 11.67 17.08 -7.69
N PHE A 173 12.38 16.54 -6.70
CA PHE A 173 12.54 17.17 -5.39
C PHE A 173 13.80 18.03 -5.39
N PRO A 174 13.74 19.31 -4.95
CA PRO A 174 14.93 20.14 -4.86
C PRO A 174 15.99 19.48 -3.95
N PRO A 175 17.22 19.25 -4.45
CA PRO A 175 18.25 18.51 -3.71
C PRO A 175 18.53 19.08 -2.32
N GLU A 176 18.47 20.40 -2.18
CA GLU A 176 18.68 21.11 -0.90
C GLU A 176 17.57 20.79 0.11
N LEU A 177 16.31 20.78 -0.33
CA LEU A 177 15.18 20.42 0.53
C LEU A 177 15.21 18.94 0.91
N ALA A 178 15.59 18.07 -0.03
CA ALA A 178 15.78 16.65 0.25
C ALA A 178 16.89 16.42 1.29
N ASP A 179 18.01 17.12 1.16
CA ASP A 179 19.13 17.10 2.11
C ASP A 179 18.71 17.61 3.50
N GLU A 180 17.98 18.72 3.56
CA GLU A 180 17.50 19.30 4.81
C GLU A 180 16.51 18.36 5.52
N ALA A 181 15.55 17.81 4.78
CA ALA A 181 14.58 16.86 5.31
C ALA A 181 15.23 15.55 5.77
N TYR A 182 16.21 15.03 5.02
CA TYR A 182 16.97 13.84 5.42
C TYR A 182 17.78 14.10 6.71
N LYS A 183 18.43 15.27 6.84
CA LYS A 183 19.20 15.63 8.04
C LYS A 183 18.34 15.76 9.31
N LYS A 184 17.02 16.01 9.16
CA LYS A 184 16.06 16.04 10.28
C LYS A 184 15.70 14.64 10.82
N GLN A 185 16.04 13.57 10.11
CA GLN A 185 15.85 12.19 10.59
C GLN A 185 16.67 11.90 11.86
N LEU A 186 16.22 10.96 12.70
CA LEU A 186 17.06 10.42 13.76
C LEU A 186 18.30 9.75 13.13
N LYS A 187 19.47 9.87 13.77
CA LYS A 187 20.72 9.25 13.26
C LYS A 187 20.59 7.76 12.99
N ARG A 188 19.78 7.04 13.78
CA ARG A 188 19.45 5.62 13.56
C ARG A 188 18.72 5.38 12.24
N ASP A 189 17.82 6.27 11.84
CA ASP A 189 17.01 6.10 10.64
C ASP A 189 17.82 6.49 9.40
N GLN A 190 18.72 7.47 9.53
CA GLN A 190 19.75 7.76 8.53
C GLN A 190 20.69 6.57 8.32
N TRP A 191 21.06 5.87 9.39
CA TRP A 191 21.90 4.67 9.29
C TRP A 191 21.18 3.47 8.65
N ASN A 192 19.88 3.33 8.92
CA ASN A 192 19.06 2.25 8.36
C ASN A 192 18.63 2.51 6.91
N ALA A 193 18.63 3.77 6.48
CA ALA A 193 18.42 4.19 5.09
C ALA A 193 19.56 5.15 4.65
N PRO A 194 20.81 4.67 4.57
CA PRO A 194 21.96 5.50 4.23
C PRO A 194 21.92 5.93 2.76
N ASP A 195 21.19 5.17 1.95
CA ASP A 195 20.85 5.49 0.57
C ASP A 195 19.66 6.46 0.47
N ARG A 196 19.16 7.03 1.58
CA ARG A 196 18.06 8.03 1.61
C ARG A 196 16.77 7.57 0.89
N THR A 197 16.56 6.26 0.71
CA THR A 197 15.38 5.72 0.03
C THR A 197 14.16 5.56 0.94
N LEU A 198 14.37 5.54 2.26
CA LEU A 198 13.32 5.35 3.25
C LEU A 198 13.30 6.43 4.31
N CYS A 199 12.09 6.92 4.58
CA CYS A 199 11.77 7.68 5.75
C CYS A 199 10.37 7.35 6.24
N PRO A 200 10.20 6.89 7.49
CA PRO A 200 8.94 7.00 8.20
C PRO A 200 8.98 8.30 9.00
N TRP A 201 8.37 9.38 8.48
CA TRP A 201 7.94 10.49 9.35
C TRP A 201 6.44 10.69 9.20
N THR A 202 5.80 11.09 10.30
CA THR A 202 4.40 11.47 10.54
C THR A 202 3.95 12.69 9.75
N THR A 203 4.09 12.66 8.43
CA THR A 203 3.52 13.68 7.55
C THR A 203 2.24 13.14 6.93
N VAL A 204 1.14 13.87 7.06
CA VAL A 204 -0.03 13.68 6.20
C VAL A 204 0.14 14.66 5.04
N LEU A 205 0.42 14.15 3.84
CA LEU A 205 0.40 14.97 2.63
C LEU A 205 -0.99 14.88 2.02
N VAL A 206 -1.63 16.04 1.88
CA VAL A 206 -2.99 16.17 1.34
C VAL A 206 -2.88 16.88 0.00
N ALA A 207 -3.33 16.22 -1.06
CA ALA A 207 -3.40 16.86 -2.37
C ALA A 207 -4.77 17.53 -2.62
N ASP A 208 -5.74 17.36 -1.72
CA ASP A 208 -7.11 17.88 -1.86
C ASP A 208 -7.69 18.45 -0.54
N PRO A 209 -8.00 19.77 -0.48
CA PRO A 209 -8.62 20.41 0.68
C PRO A 209 -9.94 19.75 1.15
N GLU A 210 -10.70 19.10 0.27
CA GLU A 210 -11.97 18.46 0.63
C GLU A 210 -11.79 17.23 1.53
N MET A 211 -10.61 16.62 1.52
CA MET A 211 -10.28 15.47 2.37
C MET A 211 -9.80 15.87 3.77
N VAL A 212 -9.63 17.17 4.03
CA VAL A 212 -9.14 17.69 5.31
C VAL A 212 -10.03 17.31 6.50
N PRO A 213 -11.38 17.38 6.43
CA PRO A 213 -12.24 16.93 7.53
C PRO A 213 -12.03 15.46 7.88
N LEU A 214 -11.96 14.57 6.87
CA LEU A 214 -11.70 13.14 7.08
C LEU A 214 -10.35 12.92 7.78
N LEU A 215 -9.34 13.69 7.39
CA LEU A 215 -8.00 13.59 7.94
C LEU A 215 -7.87 14.14 9.35
N PHE A 216 -8.63 15.18 9.71
CA PHE A 216 -8.70 15.66 11.08
C PHE A 216 -9.15 14.55 12.06
N TYR A 217 -10.03 13.64 11.63
CA TYR A 217 -10.41 12.49 12.45
C TYR A 217 -9.30 11.44 12.53
N LEU A 218 -8.58 11.19 11.43
CA LEU A 218 -7.44 10.25 11.42
C LEU A 218 -6.26 10.75 12.27
N ALA A 219 -5.98 12.06 12.25
CA ALA A 219 -4.85 12.68 12.96
C ALA A 219 -5.05 12.80 14.48
N LYS A 220 -6.28 12.67 15.00
CA LYS A 220 -6.58 12.77 16.44
C LYS A 220 -6.29 11.50 17.24
N THR A 221 -5.73 10.46 16.62
CA THR A 221 -5.53 9.15 17.25
C THR A 221 -4.05 8.90 17.50
N PRO A 222 -3.61 8.62 18.74
CA PRO A 222 -2.19 8.51 19.12
C PRO A 222 -1.48 7.23 18.61
N TYR A 223 -2.12 6.40 17.77
CA TYR A 223 -1.67 5.06 17.42
C TYR A 223 -1.18 4.89 15.98
N ILE A 224 -0.89 5.97 15.25
CA ILE A 224 -0.17 5.86 13.97
C ILE A 224 1.33 5.85 14.28
N VAL A 225 1.85 4.69 14.67
CA VAL A 225 3.29 4.41 14.87
C VAL A 225 3.69 3.24 14.00
#